data_AF-A0A956SAG8-F1
#
_entry.id   AF-A0A956SAG8-F1
#
_cell.length_a   1.000
_cell.length_b   1.000
_cell.length_c   1.000
_cell.angle_alpha   90.00
_cell.angle_beta   90.00
_cell.angle_gamma   90.00
#
_symmetry.space_group_name_H-M   'P 1'
#
loop_
_entity.id
_entity.type
_entity.pdbx_description
1 polymer ?
#
loop_
_entity_poly.entity_id
_entity_poly.type
_entity_poly.pdbx_seq_one_letter_code
_entity_poly.pdbx_strand_id
1 'polypeptide(L)'
;MHRRPWIVVLVLALVVAGSSAISAFSRVGPRASDVVVSERLVATNDAFVAGLYTNLDLDDPWAVFRYVFARMHEDVMVYPSEGYYYWRFPVRGVTVRGCFMLPARTRDLGQLGFGYISCLSDPTPDPPAYGAGGALDVTAGDGLRLDRIDDWTYRARFEGKTVTFHLYDPGLVAPDRARLSADEEYVGTTFDESGLRFHLLFNRRVERLYWMLDDAGFVPEVLTLVSKDLALGERTKFVFFVDRALDRKILVGVQGDNVRWNSWYDGPFDQLPDTYVKLGRIDLRHYLAAHGGLTPDEIDEFGFYPERDGVRIAVTPYVIYNDLTDLRFVEAAADSGFSGTDLYERITREIYVEPARPRAATP
;
A
#
# COMPACT_ATOMS: atom_id res chain seq x y z
N MET A 1 52.06 -71.80 3.55
CA MET A 1 52.94 -71.15 4.56
C MET A 1 52.54 -69.68 4.60
N HIS A 2 52.15 -69.00 5.68
CA HIS A 2 52.10 -69.27 7.11
C HIS A 2 50.75 -68.84 7.69
N ARG A 3 50.49 -69.37 8.88
CA ARG A 3 49.25 -69.35 9.67
C ARG A 3 48.89 -67.95 10.21
N ARG A 4 47.59 -67.67 10.23
CA ARG A 4 46.77 -66.84 11.18
C ARG A 4 47.19 -67.09 12.66
N PRO A 5 46.77 -66.35 13.74
CA PRO A 5 45.33 -66.10 14.04
C PRO A 5 44.84 -65.08 15.17
N TRP A 6 43.49 -65.00 15.26
CA TRP A 6 42.56 -64.58 16.35
C TRP A 6 42.40 -63.06 16.68
N ILE A 7 41.21 -62.48 16.94
CA ILE A 7 40.16 -62.84 17.93
C ILE A 7 38.78 -62.21 17.56
N VAL A 8 37.74 -63.06 17.57
CA VAL A 8 36.37 -62.99 18.17
C VAL A 8 35.42 -61.76 17.99
N VAL A 9 34.29 -62.05 17.29
CA VAL A 9 32.84 -61.86 17.60
C VAL A 9 32.37 -60.59 18.33
N LEU A 10 31.42 -59.83 17.74
CA LEU A 10 30.01 -59.74 18.21
C LEU A 10 29.12 -58.87 17.29
N VAL A 11 27.90 -59.35 17.07
CA VAL A 11 26.76 -58.61 16.51
C VAL A 11 26.14 -57.79 17.64
N LEU A 12 25.95 -56.49 17.44
CA LEU A 12 24.93 -55.72 18.16
C LEU A 12 24.42 -54.58 17.27
N ALA A 13 23.10 -54.52 17.13
CA ALA A 13 22.39 -53.46 16.43
C ALA A 13 22.50 -52.14 17.20
N LEU A 14 22.71 -51.04 16.47
CA LEU A 14 22.38 -49.70 16.95
C LEU A 14 21.77 -48.88 15.82
N VAL A 15 20.53 -48.49 16.07
CA VAL A 15 19.74 -47.51 15.36
C VAL A 15 20.47 -46.17 15.42
N VAL A 16 20.76 -45.57 14.25
CA VAL A 16 20.88 -44.11 14.14
C VAL A 16 20.13 -43.69 12.89
N ALA A 17 19.19 -42.78 13.13
CA ALA A 17 18.17 -42.29 12.24
C ALA A 17 18.75 -41.65 10.96
N GLY A 18 18.01 -41.86 9.86
CA GLY A 18 18.27 -41.28 8.57
C GLY A 18 18.20 -39.75 8.61
N SER A 19 19.25 -39.12 8.10
CA SER A 19 19.24 -37.74 7.67
C SER A 19 18.41 -37.63 6.39
N SER A 20 17.10 -37.43 6.55
CA SER A 20 16.27 -36.90 5.46
C SER A 20 16.61 -35.43 5.30
N ALA A 21 17.33 -35.12 4.22
CA ALA A 21 17.52 -33.76 3.74
C ALA A 21 16.14 -33.12 3.50
N ILE A 22 15.73 -32.25 4.42
CA ILE A 22 14.62 -31.33 4.19
C ILE A 22 15.17 -30.28 3.23
N SER A 23 14.90 -30.47 1.94
CA SER A 23 14.94 -29.36 0.98
C SER A 23 13.89 -28.35 1.44
N ALA A 24 14.33 -27.34 2.18
CA ALA A 24 13.55 -26.14 2.45
C ALA A 24 13.31 -25.45 1.11
N PHE A 25 12.22 -25.80 0.43
CA PHE A 25 11.62 -24.95 -0.57
C PHE A 25 11.12 -23.70 0.17
N SER A 26 11.98 -22.69 0.26
CA SER A 26 11.55 -21.31 0.46
C SER A 26 10.66 -20.98 -0.74
N ARG A 27 9.34 -21.13 -0.59
CA ARG A 27 8.39 -20.58 -1.56
C ARG A 27 8.49 -19.07 -1.42
N VAL A 28 9.32 -18.49 -2.26
CA VAL A 28 9.39 -17.05 -2.49
C VAL A 28 7.99 -16.66 -2.98
N GLY A 29 7.34 -15.72 -2.30
CA GLY A 29 6.09 -15.12 -2.78
C GLY A 29 6.29 -14.53 -4.19
N PRO A 30 5.20 -14.20 -4.90
CA PRO A 30 5.30 -13.57 -6.21
C PRO A 30 6.20 -12.33 -6.11
N ARG A 31 7.26 -12.29 -6.92
CA ARG A 31 8.20 -11.17 -6.94
C ARG A 31 7.59 -10.00 -7.70
N ALA A 32 8.18 -8.82 -7.58
CA ALA A 32 7.91 -7.63 -8.39
C ALA A 32 7.77 -7.85 -9.92
N SER A 33 8.24 -8.98 -10.47
CA SER A 33 8.06 -9.37 -11.88
C SER A 33 6.72 -10.02 -12.20
N ASP A 34 5.94 -10.39 -11.17
CA ASP A 34 4.78 -11.28 -11.27
C ASP A 34 3.49 -10.54 -10.89
N VAL A 35 3.26 -9.37 -11.49
CA VAL A 35 1.91 -8.78 -11.48
C VAL A 35 0.99 -9.85 -12.09
N VAL A 36 0.18 -10.48 -11.24
CA VAL A 36 -0.75 -11.52 -11.68
C VAL A 36 -1.82 -10.84 -12.53
N VAL A 37 -1.64 -10.92 -13.84
CA VAL A 37 -2.65 -10.52 -14.82
C VAL A 37 -3.82 -11.47 -14.68
N SER A 38 -4.86 -11.04 -13.95
CA SER A 38 -6.11 -11.80 -13.81
C SER A 38 -6.68 -12.14 -15.19
N GLU A 39 -7.15 -13.37 -15.40
CA GLU A 39 -7.78 -13.79 -16.66
C GLU A 39 -9.08 -13.03 -17.00
N ARG A 40 -9.56 -12.15 -16.09
CA ARG A 40 -10.73 -11.28 -16.29
C ARG A 40 -10.37 -9.80 -16.28
N LEU A 41 -9.46 -9.39 -17.17
CA LEU A 41 -9.09 -7.98 -17.39
C LEU A 41 -10.17 -7.14 -18.09
N VAL A 42 -11.26 -7.76 -18.59
CA VAL A 42 -12.28 -7.04 -19.36
C VAL A 42 -13.45 -6.65 -18.45
N ALA A 43 -13.56 -5.37 -18.15
CA ALA A 43 -14.78 -4.80 -17.62
C ALA A 43 -15.78 -4.60 -18.76
N THR A 44 -16.94 -5.24 -18.69
CA THR A 44 -17.96 -5.16 -19.73
C THR A 44 -19.18 -4.35 -19.29
N ASN A 45 -19.84 -3.73 -20.25
CA ASN A 45 -21.06 -2.97 -19.97
C ASN A 45 -22.22 -3.88 -19.52
N ASP A 46 -22.33 -5.10 -20.03
CA ASP A 46 -23.37 -6.04 -19.62
C ASP A 46 -23.21 -6.46 -18.14
N ALA A 47 -21.97 -6.69 -17.67
CA ALA A 47 -21.70 -6.96 -16.27
C ALA A 47 -22.07 -5.76 -15.38
N PHE A 48 -21.79 -4.53 -15.85
CA PHE A 48 -22.19 -3.31 -15.16
C PHE A 48 -23.71 -3.19 -15.06
N VAL A 49 -24.42 -3.32 -16.18
CA VAL A 49 -25.88 -3.22 -16.24
C VAL A 49 -26.54 -4.32 -15.41
N ALA A 50 -26.07 -5.57 -15.51
CA ALA A 50 -26.58 -6.68 -14.71
C ALA A 50 -26.40 -6.43 -13.20
N GLY A 51 -25.26 -5.86 -12.79
CA GLY A 51 -25.01 -5.51 -11.40
C GLY A 51 -26.03 -4.50 -10.84
N LEU A 52 -26.45 -3.50 -11.64
CA LEU A 52 -27.48 -2.53 -11.23
C LEU A 52 -28.82 -3.17 -10.84
N TYR A 53 -29.17 -4.33 -11.41
CA TYR A 53 -30.38 -5.07 -11.08
C TYR A 53 -30.22 -6.02 -9.89
N THR A 54 -29.05 -6.07 -9.27
CA THR A 54 -28.83 -6.85 -8.04
C THR A 54 -29.64 -6.24 -6.90
N ASN A 55 -30.42 -7.07 -6.21
CA ASN A 55 -31.12 -6.66 -5.01
C ASN A 55 -30.29 -7.04 -3.77
N LEU A 56 -29.47 -6.10 -3.31
CA LEU A 56 -28.67 -6.21 -2.09
C LEU A 56 -29.15 -5.17 -1.08
N ASP A 57 -29.22 -5.56 0.19
CA ASP A 57 -29.42 -4.62 1.28
C ASP A 57 -28.09 -3.98 1.64
N LEU A 58 -27.98 -2.67 1.45
CA LEU A 58 -26.76 -1.92 1.71
C LEU A 58 -26.70 -1.39 3.15
N ASP A 59 -27.80 -1.48 3.91
CA ASP A 59 -27.86 -1.10 5.32
C ASP A 59 -27.47 -2.26 6.26
N ASP A 60 -27.29 -3.47 5.71
CA ASP A 60 -26.77 -4.64 6.41
C ASP A 60 -25.31 -4.94 5.99
N PRO A 61 -24.30 -4.58 6.80
CA PRO A 61 -22.91 -4.83 6.49
C PRO A 61 -22.58 -6.31 6.27
N TRP A 62 -23.29 -7.22 6.96
CA TRP A 62 -23.10 -8.65 6.78
C TRP A 62 -23.63 -9.15 5.44
N ALA A 63 -24.76 -8.60 4.97
CA ALA A 63 -25.27 -8.90 3.64
C ALA A 63 -24.24 -8.50 2.56
N VAL A 64 -23.64 -7.31 2.68
CA VAL A 64 -22.62 -6.83 1.74
C VAL A 64 -21.34 -7.65 1.84
N PHE A 65 -20.84 -7.93 3.05
CA PHE A 65 -19.66 -8.79 3.26
C PHE A 65 -19.84 -10.16 2.58
N ARG A 66 -20.94 -10.86 2.88
CA ARG A 66 -21.28 -12.16 2.29
C ARG A 66 -21.36 -12.08 0.77
N TYR A 67 -22.01 -11.04 0.26
CA TYR A 67 -22.18 -10.83 -1.18
C TYR A 67 -20.85 -10.72 -1.90
N VAL A 68 -19.93 -9.89 -1.38
CA VAL A 68 -18.62 -9.67 -1.99
C VAL A 68 -17.72 -10.88 -1.81
N PHE A 69 -17.57 -11.40 -0.58
CA PHE A 69 -16.67 -12.52 -0.29
C PHE A 69 -17.01 -13.77 -1.12
N ALA A 70 -18.31 -14.08 -1.28
CA ALA A 70 -18.75 -15.21 -2.10
C ALA A 70 -18.39 -15.08 -3.60
N ARG A 71 -18.19 -13.86 -4.09
CA ARG A 71 -17.88 -13.55 -5.51
C ARG A 71 -16.41 -13.32 -5.78
N MET A 72 -15.58 -13.23 -4.74
CA MET A 72 -14.14 -13.11 -4.91
C MET A 72 -13.57 -14.33 -5.63
N HIS A 73 -12.53 -14.07 -6.41
CA HIS A 73 -11.67 -15.13 -6.92
C HIS A 73 -11.05 -15.91 -5.75
N GLU A 74 -10.76 -17.19 -5.97
CA GLU A 74 -10.16 -18.04 -4.94
C GLU A 74 -8.73 -17.62 -4.59
N ASP A 75 -8.06 -16.91 -5.50
CA ASP A 75 -6.74 -16.33 -5.30
C ASP A 75 -6.79 -14.86 -5.76
N VAL A 76 -6.39 -13.95 -4.87
CA VAL A 76 -6.40 -12.50 -5.11
C VAL A 76 -5.08 -11.87 -4.70
N MET A 77 -4.66 -10.84 -5.44
CA MET A 77 -3.50 -10.01 -5.10
C MET A 77 -3.98 -8.76 -4.39
N VAL A 78 -3.35 -8.45 -3.26
CA VAL A 78 -3.52 -7.24 -2.47
C VAL A 78 -2.36 -6.33 -2.81
N TYR A 79 -2.60 -5.43 -3.77
CA TYR A 79 -1.56 -4.58 -4.34
C TYR A 79 -1.00 -3.53 -3.39
N PRO A 80 -1.83 -2.74 -2.67
CA PRO A 80 -1.29 -1.68 -1.86
C PRO A 80 -0.53 -2.23 -0.66
N SER A 81 0.64 -1.66 -0.37
CA SER A 81 1.56 -2.22 0.62
C SER A 81 1.03 -2.17 2.07
N GLU A 82 -0.01 -1.36 2.32
CA GLU A 82 -0.76 -1.36 3.60
C GLU A 82 -1.61 -2.62 3.81
N GLY A 83 -1.87 -3.40 2.75
CA GLY A 83 -2.57 -4.68 2.82
C GLY A 83 -4.08 -4.60 2.62
N TYR A 84 -4.58 -3.64 1.84
CA TYR A 84 -6.02 -3.47 1.58
C TYR A 84 -6.40 -3.93 0.16
N TYR A 85 -7.35 -4.87 0.09
CA TYR A 85 -7.90 -5.37 -1.17
C TYR A 85 -9.12 -4.55 -1.56
N TYR A 86 -8.92 -3.54 -2.41
CA TYR A 86 -9.98 -2.65 -2.89
C TYR A 86 -10.86 -3.30 -3.97
N TRP A 87 -12.14 -2.99 -3.94
CA TRP A 87 -13.13 -3.48 -4.91
C TRP A 87 -14.23 -2.45 -5.13
N ARG A 88 -14.94 -2.59 -6.25
CA ARG A 88 -16.16 -1.84 -6.55
C ARG A 88 -17.13 -2.67 -7.38
N PHE A 89 -18.44 -2.44 -7.21
CA PHE A 89 -19.47 -3.02 -8.06
C PHE A 89 -20.72 -2.14 -8.12
N PRO A 90 -21.47 -2.16 -9.24
CA PRO A 90 -22.75 -1.48 -9.35
C PRO A 90 -23.87 -2.29 -8.71
N VAL A 91 -24.84 -1.61 -8.08
CA VAL A 91 -26.01 -2.20 -7.43
C VAL A 91 -27.11 -1.17 -7.22
N ARG A 92 -28.37 -1.51 -7.53
CA ARG A 92 -29.55 -0.65 -7.27
C ARG A 92 -29.42 0.81 -7.73
N GLY A 93 -28.75 1.06 -8.87
CA GLY A 93 -28.55 2.42 -9.40
C GLY A 93 -27.39 3.20 -8.79
N VAL A 94 -26.60 2.59 -7.90
CA VAL A 94 -25.43 3.21 -7.26
C VAL A 94 -24.17 2.36 -7.49
N THR A 95 -22.99 2.95 -7.25
CA THR A 95 -21.73 2.21 -7.20
C THR A 95 -21.35 2.02 -5.75
N VAL A 96 -21.10 0.79 -5.33
CA VAL A 96 -20.51 0.50 -4.01
C VAL A 96 -19.02 0.26 -4.19
N ARG A 97 -18.22 0.87 -3.32
CA ARG A 97 -16.78 0.66 -3.22
C ARG A 97 -16.41 0.30 -1.79
N GLY A 98 -15.31 -0.41 -1.63
CA GLY A 98 -14.85 -0.82 -0.33
C GLY A 98 -13.54 -1.58 -0.39
N CYS A 99 -13.15 -2.14 0.74
CA CYS A 99 -11.97 -2.96 0.85
C CYS A 99 -12.16 -4.11 1.85
N PHE A 100 -11.41 -5.19 1.62
CA PHE A 100 -11.04 -6.10 2.69
C PHE A 100 -9.66 -5.69 3.21
N MET A 101 -9.53 -5.55 4.51
CA MET A 101 -8.31 -5.07 5.15
C MET A 101 -7.60 -6.25 5.80
N LEU A 102 -6.32 -6.43 5.49
CA LEU A 102 -5.40 -7.31 6.22
C LEU A 102 -4.30 -6.48 6.91
N PRO A 103 -4.64 -5.63 7.90
CA PRO A 103 -3.65 -4.78 8.55
C PRO A 103 -2.57 -5.64 9.21
N ALA A 104 -1.33 -5.16 9.16
CA ALA A 104 -0.20 -5.84 9.81
C ALA A 104 -0.47 -6.16 11.30
N ARG A 105 -1.17 -5.27 12.01
CA ARG A 105 -1.52 -5.38 13.43
C ARG A 105 -2.45 -6.55 13.76
N THR A 106 -3.41 -6.87 12.89
CA THR A 106 -4.55 -7.73 13.25
C THR A 106 -4.65 -9.00 12.42
N ARG A 107 -4.06 -9.06 11.21
CA ARG A 107 -4.19 -10.22 10.31
C ARG A 107 -3.66 -11.53 10.90
N ASP A 108 -2.63 -11.48 11.75
CA ASP A 108 -2.09 -12.69 12.42
C ASP A 108 -2.92 -13.12 13.64
N LEU A 109 -3.81 -12.25 14.11
CA LEU A 109 -4.80 -12.55 15.15
C LEU A 109 -6.05 -13.21 14.56
N GLY A 110 -6.07 -13.44 13.24
CA GLY A 110 -7.19 -14.06 12.54
C GLY A 110 -8.35 -13.11 12.22
N GLN A 111 -8.09 -11.80 12.23
CA GLN A 111 -9.07 -10.76 11.92
C GLN A 111 -8.95 -10.31 10.46
N LEU A 112 -10.09 -10.20 9.78
CA LEU A 112 -10.22 -9.62 8.45
C LEU A 112 -11.14 -8.41 8.55
N GLY A 113 -10.60 -7.22 8.34
CA GLY A 113 -11.41 -6.00 8.30
C GLY A 113 -12.20 -5.92 6.99
N PHE A 114 -13.36 -5.29 7.03
CA PHE A 114 -14.19 -5.02 5.87
C PHE A 114 -14.84 -3.66 6.01
N GLY A 115 -14.81 -2.86 4.94
CA GLY A 115 -15.44 -1.54 4.91
C GLY A 115 -16.02 -1.27 3.53
N TYR A 116 -17.16 -0.59 3.47
CA TYR A 116 -17.76 -0.16 2.22
C TYR A 116 -18.60 1.11 2.36
N ILE A 117 -18.79 1.77 1.23
CA ILE A 117 -19.66 2.92 1.09
C ILE A 117 -20.33 2.90 -0.29
N SER A 118 -21.59 3.32 -0.34
CA SER A 118 -22.30 3.54 -1.59
C SER A 118 -22.14 4.99 -2.05
N CYS A 119 -21.84 5.15 -3.33
CA CYS A 119 -21.71 6.42 -4.02
C CYS A 119 -22.94 6.61 -4.92
N LEU A 120 -23.76 7.61 -4.60
CA LEU A 120 -24.99 7.95 -5.32
C LEU A 120 -24.71 8.63 -6.68
N SER A 121 -23.48 9.11 -6.87
CA SER A 121 -22.97 9.68 -8.12
C SER A 121 -21.62 9.02 -8.47
N ASP A 122 -21.47 8.67 -9.75
CA ASP A 122 -20.23 8.17 -10.36
C ASP A 122 -19.77 9.24 -11.38
N PRO A 123 -18.47 9.57 -11.42
CA PRO A 123 -17.95 10.88 -11.06
C PRO A 123 -18.73 12.06 -11.67
N THR A 124 -19.21 12.95 -10.79
CA THR A 124 -19.74 14.28 -11.14
C THR A 124 -18.76 15.38 -10.70
N PRO A 125 -18.97 16.66 -11.08
CA PRO A 125 -18.17 17.77 -10.54
C PRO A 125 -18.40 18.02 -9.03
N ASP A 126 -19.54 17.55 -8.51
CA ASP A 126 -19.93 17.70 -7.11
C ASP A 126 -19.22 16.66 -6.22
N PRO A 127 -19.06 16.88 -4.90
CA PRO A 127 -18.49 15.84 -4.05
C PRO A 127 -19.39 14.61 -4.05
N PRO A 128 -18.84 13.39 -3.87
CA PRO A 128 -19.63 12.17 -3.77
C PRO A 128 -20.74 12.34 -2.75
N ALA A 129 -21.98 12.17 -3.19
CA ALA A 129 -23.08 11.97 -2.27
C ALA A 129 -23.03 10.51 -1.81
N TYR A 130 -22.83 10.30 -0.51
CA TYR A 130 -22.75 8.97 0.07
C TYR A 130 -24.13 8.51 0.53
N GLY A 131 -24.45 7.25 0.25
CA GLY A 131 -25.65 6.58 0.74
C GLY A 131 -25.35 5.76 2.00
N ALA A 132 -25.75 4.50 1.97
CA ALA A 132 -25.42 3.51 2.99
C ALA A 132 -23.92 3.15 2.98
N GLY A 133 -23.42 2.68 4.12
CA GLY A 133 -22.07 2.21 4.32
C GLY A 133 -21.95 1.43 5.63
N GLY A 134 -20.85 0.73 5.81
CA GLY A 134 -20.65 -0.10 6.99
C GLY A 134 -19.23 -0.66 7.07
N ALA A 135 -18.87 -1.09 8.27
CA ALA A 135 -17.61 -1.74 8.55
C ALA A 135 -17.82 -2.94 9.47
N LEU A 136 -16.95 -3.94 9.32
CA LEU A 136 -16.91 -5.15 10.15
C LEU A 136 -15.47 -5.52 10.44
N ASP A 137 -15.23 -6.00 11.65
CA ASP A 137 -14.04 -6.77 12.01
C ASP A 137 -14.43 -8.24 12.12
N VAL A 138 -14.19 -8.99 11.05
CA VAL A 138 -14.64 -10.38 10.96
C VAL A 138 -13.59 -11.28 11.60
N THR A 139 -14.03 -12.12 12.53
CA THR A 139 -13.15 -12.98 13.35
C THR A 139 -13.63 -14.43 13.37
N ALA A 140 -12.90 -15.28 14.10
CA ALA A 140 -13.32 -16.66 14.39
C ALA A 140 -14.70 -16.75 15.09
N GLY A 141 -15.07 -15.75 15.90
CA GLY A 141 -16.38 -15.69 16.55
C GLY A 141 -17.53 -15.59 15.55
N ASP A 142 -17.26 -15.02 14.37
CA ASP A 142 -18.23 -14.83 13.30
C ASP A 142 -18.21 -15.96 12.26
N GLY A 143 -17.37 -16.98 12.47
CA GLY A 143 -17.23 -18.12 11.56
C GLY A 143 -16.15 -17.97 10.49
N LEU A 144 -15.32 -16.91 10.53
CA LEU A 144 -14.15 -16.79 9.68
C LEU A 144 -12.99 -17.63 10.22
N ARG A 145 -12.30 -18.34 9.33
CA ARG A 145 -10.96 -18.87 9.60
C ARG A 145 -9.94 -18.21 8.69
N LEU A 146 -9.08 -17.37 9.25
CA LEU A 146 -7.98 -16.73 8.55
C LEU A 146 -6.64 -17.38 8.99
N ASP A 147 -6.09 -18.24 8.13
CA ASP A 147 -4.79 -18.88 8.39
C ASP A 147 -3.67 -18.11 7.69
N ARG A 148 -2.60 -17.79 8.43
CA ARG A 148 -1.33 -17.37 7.83
C ARG A 148 -0.65 -18.58 7.18
N ILE A 149 -0.37 -18.49 5.88
CA ILE A 149 0.38 -19.52 5.13
C ILE A 149 1.87 -19.20 5.17
N ASP A 150 2.23 -17.94 4.95
CA ASP A 150 3.57 -17.37 5.08
C ASP A 150 3.46 -15.86 5.38
N ASP A 151 4.57 -15.11 5.34
CA ASP A 151 4.62 -13.66 5.64
C ASP A 151 3.74 -12.80 4.72
N TRP A 152 3.48 -13.30 3.50
CA TRP A 152 2.82 -12.58 2.42
C TRP A 152 1.54 -13.27 1.95
N THR A 153 1.14 -14.40 2.54
CA THR A 153 0.00 -15.18 2.06
C THR A 153 -0.91 -15.57 3.21
N TYR A 154 -2.19 -15.23 3.08
CA TYR A 154 -3.23 -15.54 4.06
C TYR A 154 -4.39 -16.25 3.39
N ARG A 155 -4.96 -17.26 4.04
CA ARG A 155 -6.11 -18.01 3.53
C ARG A 155 -7.32 -17.80 4.43
N ALA A 156 -8.33 -17.12 3.90
CA ALA A 156 -9.62 -16.94 4.53
C ALA A 156 -10.58 -18.06 4.12
N ARG A 157 -11.32 -18.62 5.08
CA ARG A 157 -12.46 -19.50 4.84
C ARG A 157 -13.67 -18.97 5.59
N PHE A 158 -14.78 -18.80 4.88
CA PHE A 158 -16.03 -18.29 5.44
C PHE A 158 -17.19 -18.85 4.63
N GLU A 159 -18.22 -19.38 5.31
CA GLU A 159 -19.44 -19.95 4.71
C GLU A 159 -19.19 -20.89 3.51
N GLY A 160 -18.17 -21.76 3.62
CA GLY A 160 -17.82 -22.74 2.57
C GLY A 160 -16.99 -22.19 1.41
N LYS A 161 -16.79 -20.87 1.30
CA LYS A 161 -15.87 -20.25 0.34
C LYS A 161 -14.47 -20.14 0.94
N THR A 162 -13.46 -20.39 0.10
CA THR A 162 -12.04 -20.16 0.43
C THR A 162 -11.48 -19.09 -0.51
N VAL A 163 -10.73 -18.15 0.05
CA VAL A 163 -9.98 -17.12 -0.67
C VAL A 163 -8.56 -17.05 -0.12
N THR A 164 -7.57 -17.11 -0.99
CA THR A 164 -6.16 -16.86 -0.69
C THR A 164 -5.83 -15.43 -1.07
N PHE A 165 -5.43 -14.63 -0.08
CA PHE A 165 -4.91 -13.29 -0.24
C PHE A 165 -3.39 -13.35 -0.33
N HIS A 166 -2.84 -12.87 -1.44
CA HIS A 166 -1.42 -12.61 -1.62
C HIS A 166 -1.17 -11.13 -1.38
N LEU A 167 -0.44 -10.80 -0.33
CA LEU A 167 0.06 -9.45 -0.09
C LEU A 167 1.21 -9.17 -1.08
N TYR A 168 1.17 -8.00 -1.72
CA TYR A 168 2.21 -7.61 -2.64
C TYR A 168 3.53 -7.39 -1.90
N ASP A 169 4.60 -8.04 -2.38
CA ASP A 169 5.96 -7.83 -1.89
C ASP A 169 6.72 -6.87 -2.85
N PRO A 170 6.83 -5.57 -2.49
CA PRO A 170 7.55 -4.60 -3.30
C PRO A 170 9.07 -4.78 -3.29
N GLY A 171 9.61 -5.64 -2.41
CA GLY A 171 11.04 -5.73 -2.15
C GLY A 171 11.55 -4.59 -1.26
N LEU A 172 12.81 -4.72 -0.83
CA LEU A 172 13.56 -3.69 -0.10
C LEU A 172 14.82 -3.24 -0.85
N VAL A 173 14.91 -3.52 -2.14
CA VAL A 173 16.07 -3.16 -2.94
C VAL A 173 16.03 -1.65 -3.20
N ALA A 174 17.10 -0.96 -2.81
CA ALA A 174 17.27 0.46 -3.10
C ALA A 174 17.31 0.69 -4.63
N PRO A 175 16.97 1.90 -5.11
CA PRO A 175 17.02 2.20 -6.54
C PRO A 175 18.42 2.00 -7.12
N ASP A 176 18.52 1.26 -8.23
CA ASP A 176 19.80 1.00 -8.91
C ASP A 176 20.26 2.18 -9.79
N ARG A 177 19.30 2.94 -10.35
CA ARG A 177 19.55 4.04 -11.29
C ARG A 177 19.48 5.41 -10.64
N ALA A 178 18.40 5.65 -9.89
CA ALA A 178 18.20 6.91 -9.19
C ALA A 178 19.22 7.05 -8.05
N ARG A 179 19.83 8.23 -7.97
CA ARG A 179 20.81 8.53 -6.91
C ARG A 179 20.14 9.19 -5.72
N LEU A 180 20.60 8.85 -4.53
CA LEU A 180 20.30 9.59 -3.32
C LEU A 180 21.24 10.78 -3.17
N SER A 181 20.73 11.90 -2.67
CA SER A 181 21.57 13.01 -2.23
C SER A 181 22.25 12.69 -0.89
N ALA A 182 23.22 13.50 -0.48
CA ALA A 182 23.97 13.26 0.76
C ALA A 182 23.11 13.34 2.03
N ASP A 183 21.98 14.06 1.98
CA ASP A 183 21.06 14.20 3.12
C ASP A 183 19.96 13.14 3.13
N GLU A 184 19.96 12.21 2.16
CA GLU A 184 18.86 11.27 1.97
C GLU A 184 19.17 9.86 2.45
N GLU A 185 18.14 9.21 2.96
CA GLU A 185 18.11 7.81 3.30
C GLU A 185 16.99 7.12 2.53
N TYR A 186 17.27 5.90 2.07
CA TYR A 186 16.26 5.03 1.50
C TYR A 186 15.54 4.29 2.63
N VAL A 187 14.22 4.45 2.72
CA VAL A 187 13.39 3.86 3.78
C VAL A 187 12.81 2.54 3.34
N GLY A 188 12.28 2.47 2.12
CA GLY A 188 11.67 1.26 1.58
C GLY A 188 10.99 1.47 0.24
N THR A 189 10.43 0.41 -0.32
CA THR A 189 9.60 0.47 -1.53
C THR A 189 8.15 0.20 -1.14
N THR A 190 7.23 0.91 -1.78
CA THR A 190 5.80 0.79 -1.60
C THR A 190 5.12 0.54 -2.94
N PHE A 191 3.89 0.02 -2.86
CA PHE A 191 3.00 -0.10 -3.99
C PHE A 191 1.70 0.57 -3.59
N ASP A 192 1.22 1.47 -4.44
CA ASP A 192 0.05 2.30 -4.23
C ASP A 192 -1.14 1.75 -5.03
N GLU A 193 -2.37 1.96 -4.56
CA GLU A 193 -3.60 1.53 -5.23
C GLU A 193 -3.77 2.13 -6.62
N SER A 194 -3.05 3.21 -6.97
CA SER A 194 -3.00 3.70 -8.34
C SER A 194 -2.35 2.73 -9.31
N GLY A 195 -1.67 1.69 -8.82
CA GLY A 195 -0.87 0.76 -9.62
C GLY A 195 0.59 1.21 -9.79
N LEU A 196 0.99 2.32 -9.18
CA LEU A 196 2.36 2.82 -9.22
C LEU A 196 3.16 2.31 -8.02
N ARG A 197 4.46 2.16 -8.26
CA ARG A 197 5.45 1.85 -7.23
C ARG A 197 6.23 3.08 -6.87
N PHE A 198 6.55 3.20 -5.60
CA PHE A 198 7.37 4.30 -5.10
C PHE A 198 8.49 3.78 -4.22
N HIS A 199 9.62 4.46 -4.27
CA HIS A 199 10.60 4.43 -3.21
C HIS A 199 10.29 5.56 -2.22
N LEU A 200 10.19 5.21 -0.95
CA LEU A 200 10.05 6.15 0.14
C LEU A 200 11.46 6.61 0.56
N LEU A 201 11.71 7.90 0.41
CA LEU A 201 12.99 8.52 0.79
C LEU A 201 12.78 9.43 1.99
N PHE A 202 13.76 9.48 2.88
CA PHE A 202 13.78 10.41 4.01
C PHE A 202 14.93 11.40 3.85
N ASN A 203 14.65 12.70 3.87
CA ASN A 203 15.69 13.71 3.97
C ASN A 203 15.92 14.08 5.43
N ARG A 204 17.13 13.84 5.92
CA ARG A 204 17.52 14.05 7.31
C ARG A 204 17.64 15.51 7.71
N ARG A 205 18.00 16.39 6.77
CA ARG A 205 18.23 17.81 7.10
C ARG A 205 16.92 18.56 7.31
N VAL A 206 15.88 18.17 6.59
CA VAL A 206 14.54 18.79 6.70
C VAL A 206 13.50 17.85 7.34
N GLU A 207 13.97 16.70 7.85
CA GLU A 207 13.17 15.68 8.53
C GLU A 207 11.90 15.30 7.76
N ARG A 208 12.04 14.97 6.46
CA ARG A 208 10.87 14.79 5.59
C ARG A 208 10.92 13.54 4.75
N LEU A 209 9.83 12.79 4.77
CA LEU A 209 9.56 11.71 3.84
C LEU A 209 9.05 12.25 2.49
N TYR A 210 9.38 11.59 1.38
CA TYR A 210 8.77 11.87 0.07
C TYR A 210 8.86 10.69 -0.88
N TRP A 211 7.96 10.74 -1.86
CA TRP A 211 7.68 9.66 -2.79
C TRP A 211 8.48 9.86 -4.08
N MET A 212 9.40 8.95 -4.35
CA MET A 212 10.12 8.87 -5.62
C MET A 212 9.51 7.75 -6.45
N LEU A 213 9.12 8.03 -7.71
CA LEU A 213 8.62 6.99 -8.60
C LEU A 213 9.68 5.91 -8.81
N ASP A 214 9.30 4.65 -8.66
CA ASP A 214 10.13 3.52 -9.09
C ASP A 214 9.91 3.28 -10.59
N ASP A 215 10.82 3.84 -11.40
CA ASP A 215 10.82 3.72 -12.86
C ASP A 215 11.96 2.82 -13.39
N ALA A 216 12.50 1.95 -12.53
CA ALA A 216 13.48 0.95 -12.94
C ALA A 216 12.86 -0.14 -13.84
N GLY A 217 11.55 -0.39 -13.68
CA GLY A 217 10.78 -1.38 -14.42
C GLY A 217 9.67 -0.79 -15.30
N PHE A 218 8.67 -1.62 -15.59
CA PHE A 218 7.46 -1.16 -16.29
C PHE A 218 6.65 -0.25 -15.38
N VAL A 219 6.39 0.97 -15.85
CA VAL A 219 5.50 1.94 -15.19
C VAL A 219 4.17 1.94 -15.93
N PRO A 220 3.05 1.53 -15.29
CA PRO A 220 1.71 1.52 -15.92
C PRO A 220 1.09 2.93 -15.97
N GLU A 221 1.84 3.87 -16.54
CA GLU A 221 1.44 5.26 -16.70
C GLU A 221 2.04 5.85 -17.98
N VAL A 222 1.27 6.73 -18.62
CA VAL A 222 1.77 7.58 -19.71
C VAL A 222 2.18 8.91 -19.08
N LEU A 223 3.48 9.20 -19.13
CA LEU A 223 4.03 10.45 -18.61
C LEU A 223 4.21 11.47 -19.73
N THR A 224 3.48 12.58 -19.66
CA THR A 224 3.60 13.72 -20.57
C THR A 224 4.39 14.83 -19.91
N LEU A 225 5.45 15.32 -20.56
CA LEU A 225 6.15 16.53 -20.11
C LEU A 225 5.23 17.74 -20.31
N VAL A 226 4.82 18.38 -19.22
CA VAL A 226 4.01 19.61 -19.24
C VAL A 226 4.88 20.85 -19.11
N SER A 227 6.13 20.67 -18.70
CA SER A 227 7.17 21.68 -18.80
C SER A 227 8.55 21.03 -18.85
N LYS A 228 9.62 21.85 -18.73
CA LYS A 228 10.97 21.30 -18.61
C LYS A 228 11.15 20.56 -17.29
N ASP A 229 10.44 20.90 -16.20
CA ASP A 229 10.71 20.33 -14.87
C ASP A 229 9.59 19.40 -14.38
N LEU A 230 8.45 19.34 -15.09
CA LEU A 230 7.27 18.60 -14.66
C LEU A 230 6.82 17.56 -15.69
N ALA A 231 6.49 16.36 -15.19
CA ALA A 231 5.84 15.29 -15.94
C ALA A 231 4.48 14.95 -15.30
N LEU A 232 3.42 14.92 -16.10
CA LEU A 232 2.05 14.57 -15.71
C LEU A 232 1.75 13.12 -16.09
N GLY A 233 1.25 12.33 -15.14
CA GLY A 233 0.63 11.04 -15.41
C GLY A 233 -0.77 11.21 -15.99
N GLU A 234 -1.01 10.66 -17.18
CA GLU A 234 -2.29 10.84 -17.87
C GLU A 234 -3.46 10.14 -17.18
N ARG A 235 -3.22 8.98 -16.56
CA ARG A 235 -4.27 8.20 -15.87
C ARG A 235 -4.45 8.64 -14.43
N THR A 236 -3.35 8.70 -13.67
CA THR A 236 -3.36 9.03 -12.24
C THR A 236 -3.54 10.52 -11.97
N LYS A 237 -3.17 11.37 -12.94
CA LYS A 237 -3.02 12.81 -12.74
C LYS A 237 -2.05 13.14 -11.60
N PHE A 238 -1.09 12.26 -11.34
CA PHE A 238 0.06 12.60 -10.51
C PHE A 238 1.02 13.47 -11.31
N VAL A 239 1.61 14.47 -10.67
CA VAL A 239 2.64 15.31 -11.26
C VAL A 239 3.95 15.09 -10.55
N PHE A 240 4.98 14.84 -11.35
CA PHE A 240 6.32 14.53 -10.90
C PHE A 240 7.28 15.66 -11.28
N PHE A 241 8.10 16.08 -10.32
CA PHE A 241 9.31 16.84 -10.61
C PHE A 241 10.36 15.93 -11.25
N VAL A 242 10.86 16.33 -12.41
CA VAL A 242 11.87 15.59 -13.20
C VAL A 242 13.26 16.03 -12.77
N ASP A 243 13.80 15.34 -11.77
CA ASP A 243 15.15 15.58 -11.27
C ASP A 243 16.19 14.91 -12.17
N ARG A 244 16.64 15.67 -13.18
CA ARG A 244 17.67 15.22 -14.11
C ARG A 244 19.05 15.10 -13.48
N ALA A 245 19.31 15.80 -12.37
CA ALA A 245 20.60 15.75 -11.71
C ALA A 245 20.82 14.38 -11.06
N LEU A 246 19.76 13.79 -10.52
CA LEU A 246 19.81 12.49 -9.84
C LEU A 246 19.10 11.33 -10.59
N ASP A 247 18.69 11.57 -11.84
CA ASP A 247 17.98 10.61 -12.72
C ASP A 247 16.75 10.01 -12.05
N ARG A 248 15.84 10.86 -11.57
CA ARG A 248 14.66 10.44 -10.80
C ARG A 248 13.46 11.34 -10.98
N LYS A 249 12.30 10.87 -10.49
CA LYS A 249 11.02 11.59 -10.52
C LYS A 249 10.42 11.62 -9.12
N ILE A 250 10.17 12.82 -8.59
CA ILE A 250 9.62 13.01 -7.23
C ILE A 250 8.17 13.46 -7.37
N LEU A 251 7.24 12.80 -6.67
CA LEU A 251 5.84 13.22 -6.64
C LEU A 251 5.73 14.59 -5.97
N VAL A 252 5.16 15.57 -6.68
CA VAL A 252 4.98 16.95 -6.19
C VAL A 252 3.54 17.44 -6.31
N GLY A 253 2.69 16.71 -7.06
CA GLY A 253 1.29 17.06 -7.24
C GLY A 253 0.38 15.85 -7.31
N VAL A 254 -0.76 15.93 -6.63
CA VAL A 254 -1.88 14.99 -6.76
C VAL A 254 -3.15 15.79 -7.08
N GLN A 255 -3.96 15.29 -8.01
CA GLN A 255 -5.11 16.04 -8.52
C GLN A 255 -6.26 16.11 -7.50
N GLY A 256 -6.81 17.31 -7.31
CA GLY A 256 -7.75 17.62 -6.24
C GLY A 256 -9.11 16.93 -6.33
N ASP A 257 -9.62 16.67 -7.54
CA ASP A 257 -10.85 15.88 -7.68
C ASP A 257 -10.61 14.44 -7.24
N ASN A 258 -9.49 13.82 -7.61
CA ASN A 258 -9.17 12.46 -7.16
C ASN A 258 -9.13 12.37 -5.63
N VAL A 259 -8.53 13.36 -4.96
CA VAL A 259 -8.52 13.46 -3.49
C VAL A 259 -9.92 13.66 -2.93
N ARG A 260 -10.67 14.62 -3.47
CA ARG A 260 -12.05 14.90 -3.06
C ARG A 260 -12.95 13.68 -3.21
N TRP A 261 -12.72 12.88 -4.26
CA TRP A 261 -13.46 11.67 -4.55
C TRP A 261 -12.97 10.47 -3.75
N ASN A 262 -11.81 10.52 -3.08
CA ASN A 262 -11.17 9.34 -2.50
C ASN A 262 -11.17 8.19 -3.53
N SER A 263 -10.62 8.52 -4.70
CA SER A 263 -10.42 7.56 -5.79
C SER A 263 -9.11 6.80 -5.58
N TRP A 264 -8.82 5.76 -6.36
CA TRP A 264 -7.51 5.08 -6.31
C TRP A 264 -6.31 5.96 -6.73
N TYR A 265 -6.52 7.25 -6.98
CA TYR A 265 -5.53 8.22 -7.43
C TYR A 265 -5.48 9.45 -6.52
N ASP A 266 -5.94 9.34 -5.27
CA ASP A 266 -5.86 10.40 -4.25
C ASP A 266 -4.48 10.51 -3.56
N GLY A 267 -3.58 9.60 -3.90
CA GLY A 267 -2.15 9.68 -3.59
C GLY A 267 -1.71 8.66 -2.55
N PRO A 268 -0.41 8.36 -2.47
CA PRO A 268 0.11 7.22 -1.70
C PRO A 268 0.22 7.47 -0.19
N PHE A 269 -0.52 8.41 0.37
CA PHE A 269 -0.20 9.05 1.65
C PHE A 269 -0.16 8.12 2.87
N ASP A 270 -0.89 7.01 2.84
CA ASP A 270 -0.93 5.98 3.88
C ASP A 270 -0.42 4.61 3.40
N GLN A 271 0.06 4.53 2.14
CA GLN A 271 0.50 3.31 1.46
C GLN A 271 1.90 2.87 1.87
N LEU A 272 2.09 2.62 3.16
CA LEU A 272 3.38 2.34 3.79
C LEU A 272 3.75 0.85 3.75
N PRO A 273 5.05 0.49 3.86
CA PRO A 273 5.53 -0.89 3.72
C PRO A 273 5.31 -1.74 5.00
N ASP A 274 4.06 -1.87 5.44
CA ASP A 274 3.69 -2.36 6.78
C ASP A 274 4.11 -3.80 7.05
N THR A 275 4.10 -4.66 6.03
CA THR A 275 4.61 -6.03 6.18
C THR A 275 6.10 -6.03 6.52
N TYR A 276 6.89 -5.11 5.97
CA TYR A 276 8.31 -5.01 6.28
C TYR A 276 8.58 -4.45 7.67
N VAL A 277 7.76 -3.50 8.13
CA VAL A 277 7.77 -3.02 9.53
C VAL A 277 7.47 -4.18 10.48
N LYS A 278 6.40 -4.93 10.23
CA LYS A 278 6.01 -6.11 11.01
C LYS A 278 7.12 -7.17 11.10
N LEU A 279 7.87 -7.37 10.02
CA LEU A 279 8.98 -8.31 9.96
C LEU A 279 10.27 -7.77 10.61
N GLY A 280 10.25 -6.55 11.16
CA GLY A 280 11.42 -5.89 11.76
C GLY A 280 12.50 -5.55 10.75
N ARG A 281 12.15 -5.41 9.46
CA ARG A 281 13.11 -5.08 8.38
C ARG A 281 13.20 -3.59 8.09
N ILE A 282 12.22 -2.81 8.53
CA ILE A 282 12.20 -1.33 8.47
C ILE A 282 11.79 -0.82 9.84
N ASP A 283 12.52 0.16 10.38
CA ASP A 283 12.07 0.97 11.52
C ASP A 283 11.40 2.24 11.01
N LEU A 284 10.12 2.14 10.66
CA LEU A 284 9.39 3.23 10.01
C LEU A 284 8.99 4.34 11.00
N ARG A 285 8.80 3.99 12.27
CA ARG A 285 8.29 4.87 13.34
C ARG A 285 9.12 6.13 13.49
N HIS A 286 10.45 5.99 13.48
CA HIS A 286 11.36 7.14 13.61
C HIS A 286 11.18 8.15 12.46
N TYR A 287 11.10 7.66 11.22
CA TYR A 287 10.94 8.50 10.04
C TYR A 287 9.57 9.19 10.01
N LEU A 288 8.51 8.48 10.37
CA LEU A 288 7.15 9.04 10.45
C LEU A 288 7.05 10.10 11.54
N ALA A 289 7.59 9.84 12.72
CA ALA A 289 7.60 10.81 13.81
C ALA A 289 8.31 12.10 13.40
N ALA A 290 9.50 11.98 12.81
CA ALA A 290 10.25 13.13 12.29
C ALA A 290 9.47 13.88 11.20
N HIS A 291 8.88 13.16 10.24
CA HIS A 291 8.06 13.74 9.18
C HIS A 291 6.87 14.57 9.71
N GLY A 292 6.16 14.04 10.70
CA GLY A 292 5.01 14.70 11.31
C GLY A 292 5.34 15.75 12.36
N GLY A 293 6.62 16.00 12.66
CA GLY A 293 7.04 16.87 13.77
C GLY A 293 6.60 16.33 15.14
N LEU A 294 6.57 15.01 15.29
CA LEU A 294 6.17 14.28 16.49
C LEU A 294 7.39 13.64 17.18
N THR A 295 7.18 13.21 18.41
CA THR A 295 8.04 12.24 19.08
C THR A 295 7.59 10.81 18.75
N PRO A 296 8.50 9.80 18.69
CA PRO A 296 8.12 8.43 18.39
C PRO A 296 7.00 7.89 19.30
N ASP A 297 6.94 8.28 20.57
CA ASP A 297 5.93 7.83 21.55
C ASP A 297 4.50 8.30 21.29
N GLU A 298 4.29 9.22 20.35
CA GLU A 298 2.96 9.66 19.94
C GLU A 298 2.28 8.75 18.91
N ILE A 299 3.04 7.81 18.32
CA ILE A 299 2.57 6.88 17.28
C ILE A 299 3.06 5.45 17.54
N ASP A 300 2.29 4.46 17.09
CA ASP A 300 2.72 3.06 17.03
C ASP A 300 3.78 2.83 15.93
N GLU A 301 4.31 1.61 15.82
CA GLU A 301 5.32 1.25 14.83
C GLU A 301 4.86 1.41 13.38
N PHE A 302 3.54 1.44 13.14
CA PHE A 302 2.92 1.64 11.83
C PHE A 302 2.49 3.10 11.60
N GLY A 303 2.62 3.99 12.59
CA GLY A 303 2.25 5.40 12.47
C GLY A 303 0.83 5.74 12.89
N PHE A 304 0.11 4.85 13.57
CA PHE A 304 -1.21 5.17 14.14
C PHE A 304 -1.07 5.86 15.48
N TYR A 305 -1.97 6.82 15.74
CA TYR A 305 -2.05 7.49 17.03
C TYR A 305 -2.78 6.59 18.04
N PRO A 306 -2.16 6.21 19.17
CA PRO A 306 -2.80 5.32 20.16
C PRO A 306 -4.11 5.89 20.73
N GLU A 307 -4.19 7.22 20.83
CA GLU A 307 -5.34 7.94 21.41
C GLU A 307 -6.44 8.27 20.39
N ARG A 308 -6.25 7.91 19.11
CA ARG A 308 -7.22 8.20 18.04
C ARG A 308 -7.45 6.95 17.20
N ASP A 309 -8.58 6.32 17.43
CA ASP A 309 -8.93 5.09 16.73
C ASP A 309 -8.94 5.27 15.21
N GLY A 310 -8.26 4.37 14.51
CA GLY A 310 -8.13 4.38 13.05
C GLY A 310 -7.32 5.53 12.44
N VAL A 311 -6.80 6.48 13.22
CA VAL A 311 -6.08 7.64 12.65
C VAL A 311 -4.60 7.32 12.52
N ARG A 312 -4.09 7.46 11.30
CA ARG A 312 -2.68 7.30 10.93
C ARG A 312 -2.09 8.64 10.53
N ILE A 313 -0.79 8.81 10.74
CA ILE A 313 -0.05 9.89 10.12
C ILE A 313 -0.12 9.77 8.59
N ALA A 314 -0.41 10.87 7.91
CA ALA A 314 -0.41 10.94 6.46
C ALA A 314 0.96 11.44 5.98
N VAL A 315 1.51 10.80 4.95
CA VAL A 315 2.73 11.22 4.28
C VAL A 315 2.34 11.95 2.99
N THR A 316 2.01 13.25 3.11
CA THR A 316 1.59 14.10 1.98
C THR A 316 2.59 15.19 1.57
N PRO A 317 3.84 14.83 1.22
CA PRO A 317 4.90 15.78 0.85
C PRO A 317 4.75 16.25 -0.60
N TYR A 318 3.53 16.59 -0.99
CA TYR A 318 3.10 17.04 -2.31
C TYR A 318 1.91 17.99 -2.17
N VAL A 319 1.57 18.66 -3.27
CA VAL A 319 0.45 19.61 -3.32
C VAL A 319 -0.78 18.97 -3.92
N ILE A 320 -1.94 19.23 -3.33
CA ILE A 320 -3.22 18.96 -3.98
C ILE A 320 -3.47 20.09 -4.98
N TYR A 321 -3.42 19.78 -6.27
CA TYR A 321 -3.58 20.77 -7.34
C TYR A 321 -4.92 20.62 -8.05
N ASN A 322 -5.55 21.74 -8.41
CA ASN A 322 -6.74 21.75 -9.25
C ASN A 322 -6.42 22.19 -10.68
N ASP A 323 -5.37 23.01 -10.82
CA ASP A 323 -4.82 23.47 -12.09
C ASP A 323 -3.30 23.32 -12.09
N LEU A 324 -2.68 23.01 -13.23
CA LEU A 324 -1.22 22.86 -13.32
C LEU A 324 -0.46 24.13 -12.90
N THR A 325 -1.09 25.30 -12.97
CA THR A 325 -0.51 26.55 -12.48
C THR A 325 -0.29 26.58 -10.97
N ASP A 326 -1.00 25.75 -10.19
CA ASP A 326 -0.76 25.57 -8.75
C ASP A 326 0.65 25.01 -8.48
N LEU A 327 1.28 24.36 -9.47
CA LEU A 327 2.61 23.74 -9.37
C LEU A 327 3.75 24.65 -9.87
N ARG A 328 3.47 25.91 -10.25
CA ARG A 328 4.49 26.88 -10.70
C ARG A 328 5.60 27.15 -9.69
N PHE A 329 5.33 26.93 -8.40
CA PHE A 329 6.34 27.08 -7.36
C PHE A 329 7.51 26.08 -7.52
N VAL A 330 7.26 24.91 -8.12
CA VAL A 330 8.30 23.90 -8.39
C VAL A 330 9.29 24.45 -9.40
N GLU A 331 8.79 24.98 -10.51
CA GLU A 331 9.62 25.58 -11.57
C GLU A 331 10.33 26.84 -11.05
N ALA A 332 9.63 27.69 -10.30
CA ALA A 332 10.23 28.87 -9.70
C ALA A 332 11.38 28.52 -8.74
N ALA A 333 11.26 27.42 -7.98
CA ALA A 333 12.33 26.95 -7.12
C ALA A 333 13.52 26.41 -7.94
N ALA A 334 13.27 25.64 -9.00
CA ALA A 334 14.32 25.16 -9.90
C ALA A 334 15.06 26.32 -10.61
N ASP A 335 14.32 27.32 -11.10
CA ASP A 335 14.86 28.48 -11.81
C ASP A 335 15.63 29.45 -10.92
N SER A 336 15.31 29.47 -9.61
CA SER A 336 16.03 30.28 -8.62
C SER A 336 17.42 29.72 -8.27
N GLY A 337 17.81 28.58 -8.85
CA GLY A 337 19.11 27.95 -8.63
C GLY A 337 19.19 27.15 -7.33
N PHE A 338 18.08 26.87 -6.66
CA PHE A 338 18.07 25.91 -5.55
C PHE A 338 18.45 24.53 -6.06
N SER A 339 19.20 23.77 -5.25
CA SER A 339 19.64 22.42 -5.59
C SER A 339 19.70 21.54 -4.36
N GLY A 340 19.71 20.21 -4.57
CA GLY A 340 19.73 19.23 -3.49
C GLY A 340 18.60 19.47 -2.49
N THR A 341 18.93 19.39 -1.20
CA THR A 341 17.92 19.52 -0.14
C THR A 341 17.22 20.88 -0.12
N ASP A 342 17.88 21.98 -0.50
CA ASP A 342 17.23 23.30 -0.52
C ASP A 342 16.09 23.35 -1.55
N LEU A 343 16.22 22.60 -2.64
CA LEU A 343 15.17 22.43 -3.63
C LEU A 343 14.06 21.51 -3.07
N TYR A 344 14.43 20.34 -2.53
CA TYR A 344 13.45 19.38 -2.00
C TYR A 344 12.61 19.96 -0.87
N GLU A 345 13.21 20.73 0.03
CA GLU A 345 12.52 21.45 1.09
C GLU A 345 11.34 22.29 0.58
N ARG A 346 11.48 22.87 -0.62
CA ARG A 346 10.48 23.73 -1.25
C ARG A 346 9.45 22.94 -2.04
N ILE A 347 9.89 21.93 -2.80
CA ILE A 347 9.02 21.22 -3.76
C ILE A 347 8.23 20.09 -3.12
N THR A 348 8.64 19.60 -1.95
CA THR A 348 7.97 18.52 -1.21
C THR A 348 7.28 19.04 0.06
N ARG A 349 6.97 20.33 0.13
CA ARG A 349 6.30 20.90 1.30
C ARG A 349 4.87 20.39 1.37
N GLU A 350 4.50 19.81 2.50
CA GLU A 350 3.13 19.44 2.79
C GLU A 350 2.26 20.70 2.84
N ILE A 351 1.21 20.76 2.01
CA ILE A 351 0.22 21.85 1.99
C ILE A 351 -1.13 21.38 2.55
N TYR A 352 -1.14 20.27 3.32
CA TYR A 352 -2.23 20.02 4.26
C TYR A 352 -2.03 20.92 5.49
N VAL A 353 -2.60 22.12 5.43
CA VAL A 353 -2.77 22.93 6.65
C VAL A 353 -3.86 22.26 7.47
N GLU A 354 -3.51 21.44 8.46
CA GLU A 354 -4.41 21.25 9.60
C GLU A 354 -4.78 22.67 10.09
N PRO A 355 -6.07 23.02 10.26
CA PRO A 355 -6.41 24.28 10.91
C PRO A 355 -5.72 24.26 12.27
N ALA A 356 -4.83 25.23 12.49
CA ALA A 356 -3.99 25.30 13.68
C ALA A 356 -4.81 24.99 14.93
N ARG A 357 -4.35 24.01 15.74
CA ARG A 357 -4.92 23.77 17.07
C ARG A 357 -5.02 25.13 17.77
N PRO A 358 -6.20 25.52 18.31
CA PRO A 358 -6.25 26.64 19.24
C PRO A 358 -5.23 26.32 20.33
N ARG A 359 -4.24 27.19 20.53
CA ARG A 359 -3.38 27.10 21.71
C ARG A 359 -4.33 27.05 22.91
N ALA A 360 -4.27 25.96 23.67
CA ALA A 360 -4.96 25.89 24.94
C ALA A 360 -4.54 27.14 25.73
N ALA A 361 -5.53 27.95 26.12
CA ALA A 361 -5.29 29.04 27.04
C ALA A 361 -4.64 28.42 28.28
N THR A 362 -3.39 28.79 28.53
CA THR A 362 -2.69 28.44 29.76
C THR A 362 -3.50 29.04 30.91
N PRO A 363 -3.73 28.29 32.01
CA PRO A 363 -4.77 28.59 33.01
C PRO A 363 -4.70 29.97 33.65
#